data_AF-A0AAV2BZB9-F1
#
_entry.id   AF-A0AAV2BZB9-F1
#
_cell.length_a   1.000
_cell.length_b   1.000
_cell.length_c   1.000
_cell.angle_alpha   90.00
_cell.angle_beta   90.00
_cell.angle_gamma   90.00
#
_symmetry.space_group_name_H-M   'P 1'
#
loop_
_entity.id
_entity.type
_entity.pdbx_description
1 polymer ?
#
loop_
_entity_poly.entity_id
_entity_poly.type
_entity_poly.pdbx_seq_one_letter_code
_entity_poly.pdbx_strand_id
1 'polypeptide(L)'
;MRCLKEYQDSCEGMKYFRSQDEYNEIYGAFRDVCEEGTLFNTVVNKHLKCFNETFSTTSCTGKMKTLTGPYRQVVKNTEDEYEYYLPISMMCMQDILESSCVAAEIGQNCGQDALKATLDFLRRTSYDKEFCKKNSAEFLLPNLGQFPLSNEQKELLIATLESIIISGMEVKNIIPY
;
A
#
# COMPACT_ATOMS: atom_id res chain seq x y z
N MET A 1 21.43 -11.72 -7.58
CA MET A 1 20.29 -12.32 -8.30
C MET A 1 19.40 -13.25 -7.46
N ARG A 2 19.87 -13.87 -6.35
CA ARG A 2 19.04 -14.76 -5.52
C ARG A 2 17.79 -14.06 -4.94
N CYS A 3 17.91 -12.82 -4.48
CA CYS A 3 16.81 -12.00 -3.95
C CYS A 3 15.65 -11.81 -4.96
N LEU A 4 15.94 -11.44 -6.21
CA LEU A 4 14.93 -11.30 -7.26
C LEU A 4 14.33 -12.64 -7.68
N LYS A 5 15.16 -13.68 -7.74
CA LYS A 5 14.70 -15.02 -8.07
C LYS A 5 13.76 -15.56 -7.00
N GLU A 6 14.08 -15.36 -5.72
CA GLU A 6 13.20 -15.70 -4.60
C GLU A 6 11.88 -14.93 -4.68
N TYR A 7 11.90 -13.63 -5.02
CA TYR A 7 10.67 -12.87 -5.29
C TYR A 7 9.84 -13.47 -6.43
N GLN A 8 10.46 -13.81 -7.57
CA GLN A 8 9.77 -14.43 -8.72
C GLN A 8 9.25 -15.84 -8.44
N ASP A 9 9.96 -16.60 -7.61
CA ASP A 9 9.60 -17.98 -7.27
C ASP A 9 8.51 -18.02 -6.17
N SER A 10 8.45 -17.00 -5.28
CA SER A 10 7.50 -16.94 -4.16
C SER A 10 6.22 -16.14 -4.45
N CYS A 11 6.30 -15.09 -5.26
CA CYS A 11 5.13 -14.47 -5.88
C CYS A 11 4.96 -15.16 -7.24
N GLU A 12 3.91 -15.96 -7.45
CA GLU A 12 3.78 -16.85 -8.61
C GLU A 12 3.63 -16.12 -9.98
N GLY A 13 4.62 -15.31 -10.37
CA GLY A 13 4.73 -14.61 -11.65
C GLY A 13 3.67 -13.52 -11.90
N MET A 14 3.60 -13.11 -13.18
CA MET A 14 2.71 -12.07 -13.71
C MET A 14 1.20 -12.31 -13.44
N LYS A 15 0.82 -13.51 -12.99
CA LYS A 15 -0.58 -13.94 -12.88
C LYS A 15 -1.40 -13.18 -11.82
N TYR A 16 -0.71 -12.51 -10.90
CA TYR A 16 -1.33 -11.66 -9.86
C TYR A 16 -1.38 -10.18 -10.24
N PHE A 17 -0.73 -9.79 -11.34
CA PHE A 17 -0.68 -8.41 -11.81
C PHE A 17 -1.71 -8.20 -12.91
N ARG A 18 -2.35 -7.03 -12.92
CA ARG A 18 -3.39 -6.68 -13.89
C ARG A 18 -2.78 -6.31 -15.24
N SER A 19 -1.52 -5.86 -15.26
CA SER A 19 -0.81 -5.52 -16.49
C SER A 19 0.70 -5.80 -16.41
N GLN A 20 1.35 -5.86 -17.58
CA GLN A 20 2.80 -5.95 -17.68
C GLN A 20 3.50 -4.72 -17.11
N ASP A 21 2.90 -3.54 -17.25
CA ASP A 21 3.46 -2.28 -16.73
C ASP A 21 3.46 -2.27 -15.20
N GLU A 22 2.37 -2.73 -14.57
CA GLU A 22 2.27 -2.88 -13.12
C GLU A 22 3.30 -3.88 -12.58
N TYR A 23 3.45 -5.02 -13.27
CA TYR A 23 4.52 -5.98 -12.96
C TYR A 23 5.91 -5.34 -13.09
N ASN A 24 6.17 -4.58 -14.15
CA ASN A 24 7.47 -3.95 -14.40
C ASN A 24 7.81 -2.86 -13.36
N GLU A 25 6.82 -2.07 -12.92
CA GLU A 25 6.99 -1.06 -11.87
C GLU A 25 7.40 -1.71 -10.54
N ILE A 26 6.63 -2.72 -10.11
CA ILE A 26 6.88 -3.43 -8.85
C ILE A 26 8.19 -4.23 -8.93
N TYR A 27 8.41 -4.97 -10.02
CA TYR A 27 9.65 -5.68 -10.26
C TYR A 27 10.86 -4.73 -10.30
N GLY A 28 10.71 -3.55 -10.88
CA GLY A 28 11.73 -2.51 -10.89
C GLY A 28 12.08 -2.00 -9.49
N ALA A 29 11.08 -1.79 -8.64
CA ALA A 29 11.29 -1.41 -7.24
C ALA A 29 12.02 -2.52 -6.45
N PHE A 30 11.60 -3.78 -6.60
CA PHE A 30 12.28 -4.92 -5.98
C PHE A 30 13.69 -5.15 -6.53
N ARG A 31 13.92 -4.90 -7.83
CA ARG A 31 15.27 -4.95 -8.42
C ARG A 31 16.19 -3.97 -7.73
N ASP A 32 15.74 -2.75 -7.51
CA ASP A 32 16.55 -1.75 -6.83
C ASP A 32 16.83 -2.12 -5.37
N VAL A 33 15.96 -2.88 -4.70
CA VAL A 33 16.27 -3.46 -3.38
C VAL A 33 17.35 -4.55 -3.48
N CYS A 34 17.25 -5.41 -4.50
CA CYS A 34 18.08 -6.60 -4.62
C CYS A 34 19.44 -6.40 -5.32
N GLU A 35 19.60 -5.33 -6.10
CA GLU A 35 20.81 -5.05 -6.87
C GLU A 35 21.81 -4.26 -6.02
N GLU A 36 23.00 -4.82 -5.82
CA GLU A 36 24.05 -4.18 -5.03
C GLU A 36 24.50 -2.86 -5.66
N GLY A 37 24.69 -1.84 -4.82
CA GLY A 37 25.19 -0.52 -5.24
C GLY A 37 24.10 0.45 -5.71
N THR A 38 22.82 0.04 -5.77
CA THR A 38 21.74 1.01 -5.90
C THR A 38 21.56 1.80 -4.59
N LEU A 39 20.94 2.98 -4.70
CA LEU A 39 20.62 3.81 -3.53
C LEU A 39 19.69 3.08 -2.56
N PHE A 40 18.72 2.34 -3.10
CA PHE A 40 17.74 1.60 -2.32
C PHE A 40 18.35 0.42 -1.57
N ASN A 41 19.13 -0.40 -2.26
CA ASN A 41 19.87 -1.50 -1.64
C ASN A 41 20.78 -1.00 -0.52
N THR A 42 21.47 0.13 -0.73
CA THR A 42 22.35 0.72 0.27
C THR A 42 21.60 1.11 1.54
N VAL A 43 20.45 1.80 1.39
CA VAL A 43 19.62 2.20 2.55
C VAL A 43 19.02 0.96 3.24
N VAL A 44 18.44 0.04 2.47
CA VAL A 44 17.83 -1.19 3.02
C VAL A 44 18.87 -2.00 3.79
N ASN A 45 20.05 -2.25 3.22
CA ASN A 45 21.11 -3.01 3.91
C ASN A 45 21.63 -2.30 5.16
N LYS A 46 21.85 -0.98 5.09
CA LYS A 46 22.31 -0.18 6.24
C LYS A 46 21.31 -0.20 7.39
N HIS A 47 20.01 -0.25 7.09
CA HIS A 47 18.93 -0.17 8.06
C HIS A 47 18.19 -1.51 8.27
N LEU A 48 18.69 -2.62 7.72
CA LEU A 48 17.97 -3.91 7.66
C LEU A 48 17.53 -4.41 9.03
N LYS A 49 18.42 -4.31 10.04
CA LYS A 49 18.09 -4.67 11.42
C LYS A 49 16.92 -3.84 11.95
N CYS A 50 16.95 -2.52 11.72
CA CYS A 50 15.91 -1.62 12.18
C CYS A 50 14.58 -1.85 11.46
N PHE A 51 14.61 -2.12 10.14
CA PHE A 51 13.43 -2.52 9.39
C PHE A 51 12.83 -3.80 9.98
N ASN A 52 13.65 -4.85 10.18
CA ASN A 52 13.18 -6.11 10.75
C ASN A 52 12.56 -5.93 12.14
N GLU A 53 13.19 -5.15 13.02
CA GLU A 53 12.65 -4.84 14.33
C GLU A 53 11.32 -4.08 14.22
N THR A 54 11.27 -3.03 13.40
CA THR A 54 10.05 -2.22 13.20
C THR A 54 8.90 -3.07 12.65
N PHE A 55 9.11 -3.85 11.59
CA PHE A 55 8.08 -4.73 11.03
C PHE A 55 7.65 -5.84 11.99
N SER A 56 8.54 -6.31 12.87
CA SER A 56 8.19 -7.33 13.87
C SER A 56 7.40 -6.79 15.05
N THR A 57 7.52 -5.49 15.35
CA THR A 57 6.88 -4.86 16.51
C THR A 57 5.77 -3.88 16.17
N THR A 58 5.58 -3.56 14.89
CA THR A 58 4.60 -2.56 14.46
C THR A 58 3.18 -2.92 14.91
N SER A 59 2.45 -1.92 15.35
CA SER A 59 1.04 -2.03 15.72
C SER A 59 0.10 -1.54 14.62
N CYS A 60 0.64 -1.02 13.51
CA CYS A 60 -0.11 -0.35 12.45
C CYS A 60 -1.24 -1.23 11.88
N THR A 61 -0.95 -2.48 11.50
CA THR A 61 -1.95 -3.44 11.02
C THR A 61 -3.07 -3.66 12.04
N GLY A 62 -2.74 -3.82 13.32
CA GLY A 62 -3.71 -4.02 14.39
C GLY A 62 -4.60 -2.79 14.61
N LYS A 63 -4.00 -1.59 14.60
CA LYS A 63 -4.70 -0.31 14.71
C LYS A 63 -5.66 -0.11 13.53
N MET A 64 -5.21 -0.37 12.30
CA MET A 64 -6.04 -0.20 11.12
C MET A 64 -7.16 -1.22 11.02
N LYS A 65 -6.92 -2.49 11.37
CA LYS A 65 -7.97 -3.50 11.51
C LYS A 65 -9.01 -3.14 12.56
N THR A 66 -8.60 -2.50 13.66
CA THR A 66 -9.53 -2.03 14.70
C THR A 66 -10.39 -0.88 14.18
N LEU A 67 -9.78 0.05 13.44
CA LEU A 67 -10.47 1.20 12.83
C LEU A 67 -11.51 0.76 11.79
N THR A 68 -11.16 -0.20 10.92
CA THR A 68 -12.04 -0.66 9.83
C THR A 68 -12.94 -1.83 10.21
N GLY A 69 -12.67 -2.48 11.34
CA GLY A 69 -13.42 -3.62 11.87
C GLY A 69 -14.94 -3.44 11.88
N PRO A 70 -15.48 -2.30 12.37
CA PRO A 70 -16.92 -2.03 12.37
C PRO A 70 -17.58 -2.03 10.99
N TYR A 71 -16.82 -1.86 9.91
CA TYR A 71 -17.34 -1.82 8.54
C TYR A 71 -17.25 -3.18 7.82
N ARG A 72 -16.79 -4.22 8.51
CA ARG A 72 -16.82 -5.59 7.98
C ARG A 72 -18.26 -6.03 7.82
N GLN A 73 -18.55 -6.60 6.67
CA GLN A 73 -19.85 -7.15 6.33
C GLN A 73 -19.81 -8.66 6.43
N VAL A 74 -20.91 -9.24 6.86
CA VAL A 74 -21.08 -10.69 6.99
C VAL A 74 -21.86 -11.19 5.79
N VAL A 75 -21.24 -12.06 4.99
CA VAL A 75 -21.92 -12.79 3.91
C VAL A 75 -22.07 -14.23 4.34
N LYS A 76 -23.24 -14.79 4.10
CA LYS A 76 -23.45 -16.23 4.21
C LYS A 76 -22.79 -16.89 3.00
N ASN A 77 -21.70 -17.64 3.21
CA ASN A 77 -21.01 -18.37 2.14
C ASN A 77 -21.69 -19.73 1.90
N THR A 78 -21.97 -20.49 2.97
CA THR A 78 -22.72 -21.76 2.93
C THR A 78 -23.79 -21.81 4.01
N GLU A 79 -24.53 -22.92 4.17
CA GLU A 79 -25.58 -23.03 5.19
C GLU A 79 -25.07 -22.77 6.61
N ASP A 80 -23.82 -23.15 6.89
CA ASP A 80 -23.17 -23.08 8.21
C ASP A 80 -21.92 -22.16 8.25
N GLU A 81 -21.50 -21.57 7.13
CA GLU A 81 -20.31 -20.70 7.08
C GLU A 81 -20.66 -19.26 6.74
N TYR A 82 -20.15 -18.36 7.58
CA TYR A 82 -20.22 -16.92 7.38
C TYR A 82 -18.82 -16.39 7.08
N GLU A 83 -18.69 -15.62 6.01
CA GLU A 83 -17.48 -14.91 5.66
C GLU A 83 -17.58 -13.43 6.02
N TYR A 84 -16.50 -12.92 6.59
CA TYR A 84 -16.36 -11.50 6.90
C TYR A 84 -15.50 -10.85 5.82
N TYR A 85 -16.12 -9.98 5.04
CA TYR A 85 -15.39 -9.20 4.03
C TYR A 85 -15.39 -7.72 4.39
N LEU A 86 -14.29 -7.05 4.08
CA LEU A 86 -14.18 -5.61 4.19
C LEU A 86 -14.51 -5.02 2.80
N PRO A 87 -15.45 -4.06 2.68
CA PRO A 87 -15.72 -3.43 1.40
C PRO A 87 -14.46 -2.83 0.78
N ILE A 88 -14.34 -2.86 -0.55
CA ILE A 88 -13.13 -2.40 -1.26
C ILE A 88 -12.78 -0.94 -0.90
N SER A 89 -13.78 -0.07 -0.73
CA SER A 89 -13.55 1.30 -0.26
C SER A 89 -12.94 1.34 1.13
N MET A 90 -13.35 0.46 2.04
CA MET A 90 -12.77 0.37 3.38
C MET A 90 -11.37 -0.23 3.36
N MET A 91 -11.10 -1.19 2.46
CA MET A 91 -9.74 -1.69 2.22
C MET A 91 -8.82 -0.58 1.73
N CYS A 92 -9.25 0.22 0.74
CA CYS A 92 -8.50 1.39 0.28
C CYS A 92 -8.12 2.33 1.44
N MET A 93 -9.08 2.70 2.29
CA MET A 93 -8.80 3.55 3.45
C MET A 93 -7.84 2.87 4.44
N GLN A 94 -8.03 1.57 4.68
CA GLN A 94 -7.16 0.79 5.56
C GLN A 94 -5.71 0.82 5.10
N ASP A 95 -5.48 0.55 3.81
CA ASP A 95 -4.15 0.36 3.25
C ASP A 95 -3.37 1.68 3.19
N ILE A 96 -4.04 2.80 2.83
CA ILE A 96 -3.44 4.14 2.87
C ILE A 96 -2.99 4.50 4.29
N LEU A 97 -3.85 4.25 5.28
CA LEU A 97 -3.53 4.59 6.67
C LEU A 97 -2.47 3.63 7.25
N GLU A 98 -2.50 2.36 6.88
CA GLU A 98 -1.53 1.36 7.31
C GLU A 98 -0.14 1.67 6.74
N SER A 99 -0.04 1.93 5.44
CA SER A 99 1.22 2.25 4.76
C SER A 99 1.86 3.51 5.34
N SER A 100 1.05 4.55 5.59
CA SER A 100 1.52 5.79 6.21
C SER A 100 1.95 5.60 7.67
N CYS A 101 1.20 4.82 8.46
CA CYS A 101 1.57 4.48 9.83
C CYS A 101 2.92 3.75 9.89
N VAL A 102 3.11 2.75 9.02
CA VAL A 102 4.36 1.99 8.93
C VAL A 102 5.52 2.90 8.51
N ALA A 103 5.32 3.76 7.51
CA ALA A 103 6.34 4.72 7.09
C ALA A 103 6.72 5.67 8.24
N ALA A 104 5.75 6.15 9.01
CA ALA A 104 6.00 6.99 10.18
C ALA A 104 6.81 6.27 11.27
N GLU A 105 6.45 5.01 11.60
CA GLU A 105 7.22 4.20 12.57
C GLU A 105 8.65 3.94 12.07
N ILE A 106 8.85 3.67 10.77
CA ILE A 106 10.18 3.54 10.17
C ILE A 106 10.98 4.84 10.29
N GLY A 107 10.35 5.99 10.01
CA GLY A 107 11.02 7.28 10.15
C GLY A 107 11.43 7.60 11.58
N GLN A 108 10.59 7.22 12.55
CA GLN A 108 10.87 7.38 13.97
C GLN A 108 12.00 6.45 14.45
N ASN A 109 11.99 5.18 14.02
CA ASN A 109 12.91 4.17 14.52
C ASN A 109 14.24 4.13 13.75
N CYS A 110 14.18 4.30 12.43
CA CYS A 110 15.29 4.03 11.50
C CYS A 110 15.90 5.30 10.89
N GLY A 111 15.26 6.45 11.09
CA GLY A 111 15.74 7.76 10.65
C GLY A 111 15.24 8.18 9.25
N GLN A 112 15.62 9.40 8.86
CA GLN A 112 15.07 10.08 7.67
C GLN A 112 15.44 9.41 6.35
N ASP A 113 16.64 8.82 6.23
CA ASP A 113 17.05 8.09 5.02
C ASP A 113 16.12 6.88 4.77
N ALA A 114 15.81 6.13 5.83
CA ALA A 114 14.93 4.97 5.78
C ALA A 114 13.47 5.39 5.49
N LEU A 115 13.00 6.49 6.08
CA LEU A 115 11.70 7.08 5.75
C LEU A 115 11.60 7.42 4.26
N LYS A 116 12.59 8.16 3.75
CA LYS A 116 12.60 8.59 2.34
C LYS A 116 12.62 7.41 1.38
N ALA A 117 13.42 6.38 1.68
CA ALA A 117 13.41 5.15 0.92
C ALA A 117 12.04 4.49 0.98
N THR A 118 11.44 4.32 2.16
CA THR A 118 10.11 3.70 2.31
C THR A 118 9.03 4.43 1.51
N LEU A 119 8.99 5.77 1.57
CA LEU A 119 8.04 6.57 0.81
C LEU A 119 8.25 6.44 -0.71
N ASP A 120 9.50 6.41 -1.16
CA ASP A 120 9.78 6.20 -2.59
C ASP A 120 9.42 4.77 -3.03
N PHE A 121 9.54 3.76 -2.14
CA PHE A 121 9.13 2.38 -2.41
C PHE A 121 7.61 2.31 -2.63
N LEU A 122 6.84 2.84 -1.67
CA LEU A 122 5.39 2.86 -1.72
C LEU A 122 4.87 3.61 -2.97
N ARG A 123 5.51 4.74 -3.29
CA ARG A 123 5.19 5.52 -4.49
C ARG A 123 5.45 4.74 -5.78
N ARG A 124 6.60 4.07 -5.89
CA ARG A 124 7.04 3.35 -7.11
C ARG A 124 6.33 2.03 -7.33
N THR A 125 5.92 1.37 -6.26
CA THR A 125 5.11 0.15 -6.33
C THR A 125 3.64 0.45 -6.60
N SER A 126 3.24 1.73 -6.65
CA SER A 126 1.85 2.13 -6.78
C SER A 126 0.97 1.46 -5.71
N TYR A 127 1.52 1.19 -4.52
CA TYR A 127 0.92 0.35 -3.48
C TYR A 127 -0.51 0.81 -3.15
N ASP A 128 -0.69 2.11 -2.96
CA ASP A 128 -2.01 2.67 -2.66
C ASP A 128 -2.97 2.59 -3.86
N LYS A 129 -2.48 2.56 -5.11
CA LYS A 129 -3.31 2.47 -6.33
C LYS A 129 -3.74 1.04 -6.66
N GLU A 130 -2.96 0.04 -6.24
CA GLU A 130 -3.29 -1.38 -6.44
C GLU A 130 -4.61 -1.72 -5.72
N PHE A 131 -4.71 -1.26 -4.47
CA PHE A 131 -5.84 -1.52 -3.58
C PHE A 131 -6.88 -0.40 -3.57
N CYS A 132 -6.50 0.85 -3.91
CA CYS A 132 -7.44 1.96 -4.03
C CYS A 132 -7.68 2.41 -5.47
N LYS A 133 -8.79 1.93 -6.04
CA LYS A 133 -9.27 2.40 -7.35
C LYS A 133 -9.93 3.77 -7.24
N LYS A 134 -9.96 4.51 -8.36
CA LYS A 134 -10.63 5.81 -8.49
C LYS A 134 -12.05 5.82 -7.91
N ASN A 135 -12.90 4.84 -8.22
CA ASN A 135 -14.27 4.79 -7.70
C ASN A 135 -14.31 4.68 -6.16
N SER A 136 -13.34 3.98 -5.56
CA SER A 136 -13.21 3.90 -4.10
C SER A 136 -12.76 5.23 -3.51
N ALA A 137 -11.84 5.93 -4.19
CA ALA A 137 -11.41 7.25 -3.76
C ALA A 137 -12.51 8.31 -3.87
N GLU A 138 -13.26 8.32 -4.99
CA GLU A 138 -14.43 9.19 -5.19
C GLU A 138 -15.54 8.90 -4.19
N PHE A 139 -15.68 7.64 -3.75
CA PHE A 139 -16.60 7.29 -2.66
C PHE A 139 -16.08 7.77 -1.31
N LEU A 140 -14.82 7.53 -0.96
CA LEU A 140 -14.29 7.84 0.36
C LEU A 140 -14.19 9.34 0.63
N LEU A 141 -13.68 10.12 -0.34
CA LEU A 141 -13.35 11.53 -0.16
C LEU A 141 -14.52 12.37 0.42
N PRO A 142 -15.74 12.34 -0.13
CA PRO A 142 -16.87 13.08 0.44
C PRO A 142 -17.42 12.45 1.75
N ASN A 143 -17.10 11.19 2.03
CA ASN A 143 -17.62 10.45 3.18
C ASN A 143 -16.65 10.40 4.37
N LEU A 144 -15.46 11.00 4.28
CA LEU A 144 -14.42 10.96 5.34
C LEU A 144 -14.92 11.40 6.73
N GLY A 145 -15.91 12.30 6.78
CA GLY A 145 -16.53 12.76 8.03
C GLY A 145 -17.31 11.69 8.80
N GLN A 146 -17.65 10.57 8.17
CA GLN A 146 -18.40 9.46 8.79
C GLN A 146 -17.50 8.48 9.55
N PHE A 147 -16.18 8.60 9.40
CA PHE A 147 -15.20 7.71 10.00
C PHE A 147 -14.54 8.36 11.23
N PRO A 148 -14.22 7.58 12.28
CA PRO A 148 -13.58 8.09 13.49
C PRO A 148 -12.07 8.32 13.26
N LEU A 149 -11.74 9.23 12.34
CA LEU A 149 -10.37 9.56 11.94
C LEU A 149 -9.86 10.78 12.70
N SER A 150 -8.57 10.77 13.07
CA SER A 150 -7.88 11.97 13.55
C SER A 150 -7.75 13.01 12.44
N ASN A 151 -7.44 14.27 12.79
CA ASN A 151 -7.23 15.32 11.80
C ASN A 151 -6.07 14.97 10.85
N GLU A 152 -4.96 14.47 11.39
CA GLU A 152 -3.80 14.04 10.61
C GLU A 152 -4.16 12.92 9.62
N GLN A 153 -4.96 11.93 10.05
CA GLN A 153 -5.44 10.86 9.19
C GLN A 153 -6.35 11.38 8.08
N LYS A 154 -7.22 12.37 8.39
CA LYS A 154 -8.09 13.00 7.40
C LYS A 154 -7.30 13.77 6.36
N GLU A 155 -6.34 14.60 6.78
CA GLU A 155 -5.49 15.38 5.88
C GLU A 155 -4.69 14.47 4.94
N LEU A 156 -4.09 13.41 5.49
CA LEU A 156 -3.42 12.38 4.71
C LEU A 156 -4.37 11.74 3.68
N LEU A 157 -5.54 11.27 4.12
CA LEU A 157 -6.51 10.62 3.23
C LEU A 157 -6.97 11.58 2.14
N ILE A 158 -7.26 12.84 2.45
CA ILE A 158 -7.63 13.84 1.44
C ILE A 158 -6.54 13.94 0.38
N ALA A 159 -5.29 14.19 0.79
CA ALA A 159 -4.18 14.36 -0.14
C ALA A 159 -3.95 13.10 -1.01
N THR A 160 -3.99 11.91 -0.42
CA THR A 160 -3.78 10.64 -1.14
C THR A 160 -4.95 10.33 -2.08
N LEU A 161 -6.19 10.49 -1.63
CA LEU A 161 -7.38 10.21 -2.43
C LEU A 161 -7.52 11.18 -3.61
N GLU A 162 -7.24 12.47 -3.42
CA GLU A 162 -7.19 13.45 -4.51
C GLU A 162 -6.13 13.09 -5.55
N SER A 163 -4.93 12.71 -5.11
CA SER A 163 -3.86 12.25 -6.01
C SER A 163 -4.28 11.04 -6.84
N ILE A 164 -4.98 10.07 -6.24
CA ILE A 164 -5.53 8.89 -6.93
C ILE A 164 -6.58 9.29 -7.96
N ILE A 165 -7.50 10.20 -7.62
CA ILE A 165 -8.57 10.66 -8.52
C ILE A 165 -7.98 11.36 -9.75
N ILE A 166 -6.99 12.24 -9.55
CA ILE A 166 -6.28 12.97 -10.60
C ILE A 166 -5.49 12.00 -11.48
N SER A 167 -4.69 11.11 -10.87
CA SER A 167 -3.92 10.09 -11.62
C SER A 167 -4.82 9.17 -12.45
N GLY A 168 -6.04 8.87 -11.95
CA GLY A 168 -7.02 8.08 -12.68
C GLY A 168 -7.71 8.82 -13.84
N MET A 169 -7.47 10.12 -14.03
CA MET A 169 -7.93 10.87 -15.21
C MET A 169 -7.01 10.69 -16.43
N GLU A 170 -5.73 10.39 -16.22
CA GLU A 170 -4.75 10.30 -17.32
C GLU A 170 -4.93 9.05 -18.20
N VAL A 171 -5.64 8.02 -17.73
CA VAL A 171 -5.86 6.76 -18.47
C VAL A 171 -6.94 6.86 -19.56
N LYS A 172 -7.69 7.98 -19.66
CA LYS A 172 -8.81 8.11 -20.62
C LYS A 172 -8.46 8.71 -21.99
N ASN A 173 -7.22 9.15 -22.25
CA ASN A 173 -6.87 9.86 -23.49
C ASN A 173 -5.93 9.10 -24.43
N ILE A 174 -6.11 7.79 -24.58
CA ILE A 174 -5.59 7.07 -25.76
C ILE A 174 -6.72 6.20 -26.33
N ILE A 175 -7.55 6.81 -27.17
CA ILE A 175 -8.38 6.08 -28.14
C ILE A 175 -7.62 6.15 -29.47
N PRO A 176 -7.10 5.04 -30.01
CA PRO A 176 -6.74 4.99 -31.42
C PRO A 176 -7.99 4.53 -32.21
N TYR A 177 -8.52 5.42 -33.05
CA TYR A 177 -9.15 5.03 -34.31
C TYR A 177 -8.33 5.65 -35.43
#